data_AF-A0A1R1F3H2-F1
#
_entry.id   AF-A0A1R1F3H2-F1
#
_cell.length_a   1.000
_cell.length_b   1.000
_cell.length_c   1.000
_cell.angle_alpha   90.00
_cell.angle_beta   90.00
_cell.angle_gamma   90.00
#
_symmetry.space_group_name_H-M   'P 1'
#
loop_
_entity.id
_entity.type
_entity.pdbx_description
1 polymer ?
#
loop_
_entity_poly.entity_id
_entity_poly.type
_entity_poly.pdbx_seq_one_letter_code
_entity_poly.pdbx_strand_id
1 'polypeptide(L)'
;MWEKRSKGMLAFVMLTAGLVYVQMTLFVVQFIFHVHMPANLFNVCIEFLRFIGFPVRINVMLFLLLTSLLLSLAVWLREGIASFRWRKLLHRCLDPDLSQAIGEEHGLGPEALTVIDHPDQVAMTVGLLRPRIVLSTGLICELSESELAAVMAHEKYHLSERHPLKIFLLTLVGTTFWYIPIYRWLIGKYKMLIELMADRQAVRATGSVADLGSALLVMLKRGTSATLVPSSASFADNAINLRLKLLVDPHFKPPLRPPLIPCIVSLIAFGFVVFGIG
;
A
#
# COMPACT_ATOMS: atom_id res chain seq x y z
N MET A 1 4.70 10.27 16.78
CA MET A 1 3.36 9.67 16.97
C MET A 1 2.86 8.92 15.73
N TRP A 2 2.87 9.54 14.53
CA TRP A 2 2.41 8.88 13.30
C TRP A 2 3.24 7.66 12.90
N GLU A 3 4.57 7.73 13.05
CA GLU A 3 5.48 6.60 12.78
C GLU A 3 5.15 5.34 13.59
N LYS A 4 4.98 5.48 14.90
CA LYS A 4 4.62 4.37 15.78
C LYS A 4 3.26 3.77 15.38
N ARG A 5 2.32 4.61 14.95
CA ARG A 5 0.99 4.18 14.49
C ARG A 5 1.07 3.44 13.15
N SER A 6 1.79 3.97 12.16
CA SER A 6 1.95 3.32 10.85
C SER A 6 2.66 1.97 10.98
N LYS A 7 3.75 1.90 11.77
CA LYS A 7 4.45 0.65 12.10
C LYS A 7 3.54 -0.35 12.81
N GLY A 8 2.76 0.11 13.79
CA GLY A 8 1.79 -0.73 14.50
C GLY A 8 0.69 -1.28 13.58
N MET A 9 0.16 -0.47 12.67
CA MET A 9 -0.85 -0.89 11.69
C MET A 9 -0.28 -1.91 10.71
N LEU A 10 0.92 -1.66 10.17
CA LEU A 10 1.61 -2.61 9.29
C LEU A 10 1.84 -3.94 10.01
N ALA A 11 2.39 -3.90 11.22
CA ALA A 11 2.64 -5.11 12.01
C ALA A 11 1.35 -5.88 12.29
N PHE A 12 0.28 -5.19 12.71
CA PHE A 12 -1.02 -5.80 12.96
C PHE A 12 -1.54 -6.52 11.71
N VAL A 13 -1.60 -5.84 10.57
CA VAL A 13 -2.09 -6.42 9.31
C VAL A 13 -1.25 -7.61 8.87
N MET A 14 0.08 -7.52 8.96
CA MET A 14 0.97 -8.61 8.54
C MET A 14 0.90 -9.82 9.47
N LEU A 15 0.79 -9.61 10.78
CA LEU A 15 0.67 -10.69 11.77
C LEU A 15 -0.66 -11.43 11.62
N THR A 16 -1.78 -10.71 11.52
CA THR A 16 -3.10 -11.34 11.37
C THR A 16 -3.24 -12.04 10.02
N ALA A 17 -2.69 -11.46 8.95
CA ALA A 17 -2.64 -12.10 7.63
C ALA A 17 -1.77 -13.36 7.64
N GLY A 18 -0.60 -13.31 8.29
CA GLY A 18 0.29 -14.46 8.45
C GLY A 18 -0.39 -15.60 9.20
N LEU A 19 -1.11 -15.29 10.29
CA LEU A 19 -1.89 -16.28 11.03
C LEU A 19 -2.95 -16.95 10.14
N VAL A 20 -3.69 -16.16 9.36
CA VAL A 20 -4.69 -16.69 8.42
C VAL A 20 -4.03 -17.63 7.39
N TYR A 21 -2.91 -17.24 6.79
CA TYR A 21 -2.18 -18.09 5.85
C TYR A 21 -1.69 -19.41 6.47
N VAL A 22 -1.16 -19.36 7.70
CA VAL A 22 -0.71 -20.56 8.43
C VAL A 22 -1.90 -21.50 8.64
N GLN A 23 -3.03 -20.99 9.13
CA GLN A 23 -4.24 -21.80 9.34
C GLN A 23 -4.76 -22.42 8.05
N MET A 24 -4.81 -21.63 6.96
CA MET A 24 -5.21 -22.12 5.64
C MET A 24 -4.26 -23.20 5.10
N THR A 25 -2.96 -23.09 5.37
CA THR A 25 -1.97 -24.09 4.96
C THR A 25 -2.12 -25.37 5.76
N LEU A 26 -2.29 -25.27 7.08
CA LEU A 26 -2.54 -26.42 7.95
C LEU A 26 -3.81 -27.17 7.53
N PHE A 27 -4.87 -26.46 7.18
CA PHE A 27 -6.11 -27.05 6.65
C PHE A 27 -5.86 -27.86 5.38
N VAL A 28 -5.11 -27.31 4.41
CA VAL A 28 -4.78 -28.02 3.15
C VAL A 28 -3.95 -29.26 3.43
N VAL A 29 -2.96 -29.19 4.32
CA VAL A 29 -2.13 -30.33 4.70
C VAL A 29 -2.98 -31.42 5.36
N GLN A 30 -3.86 -31.09 6.30
CA GLN A 30 -4.76 -32.05 6.93
C GLN A 30 -5.70 -32.70 5.91
N PHE A 31 -6.26 -31.91 4.97
CA PHE A 31 -7.18 -32.38 3.95
C PHE A 31 -6.50 -33.34 2.95
N ILE A 32 -5.26 -33.05 2.52
CA ILE A 32 -4.53 -33.86 1.54
C ILE A 32 -3.95 -35.13 2.17
N PHE A 33 -3.35 -35.03 3.36
CA PHE A 33 -2.60 -36.15 3.95
C PHE A 33 -3.44 -37.00 4.91
N HIS A 34 -4.69 -36.62 5.20
CA HIS A 34 -5.56 -37.28 6.18
C HIS A 34 -4.90 -37.47 7.57
N VAL A 35 -3.91 -36.63 7.91
CA VAL A 35 -3.18 -36.71 9.17
C VAL A 35 -3.98 -36.01 10.27
N HIS A 36 -4.47 -36.78 11.24
CA HIS A 36 -5.03 -36.24 12.48
C HIS A 36 -3.89 -35.77 13.39
N MET A 37 -3.61 -34.46 13.42
CA MET A 37 -2.66 -33.89 14.37
C MET A 37 -3.28 -33.83 15.78
N PRO A 38 -2.65 -34.37 16.84
CA PRO A 38 -3.24 -34.45 18.18
C PRO A 38 -3.22 -33.12 18.96
N ALA A 39 -2.40 -32.14 18.56
CA ALA A 39 -2.31 -30.81 19.20
C ALA A 39 -3.32 -29.81 18.60
N ASN A 40 -4.58 -30.21 18.48
CA ASN A 40 -5.57 -29.49 17.70
C ASN A 40 -6.66 -28.90 18.59
N LEU A 41 -6.47 -27.65 19.02
CA LEU A 41 -7.56 -26.75 19.47
C LEU A 41 -8.77 -26.84 18.51
N PHE A 42 -8.47 -27.10 17.24
CA PHE A 42 -9.35 -27.48 16.12
C PHE A 42 -10.41 -28.53 16.46
N ASN A 43 -10.06 -29.70 17.04
CA ASN A 43 -11.05 -30.76 17.31
C ASN A 43 -12.02 -30.37 18.44
N VAL A 44 -11.54 -29.63 19.45
CA VAL A 44 -12.35 -29.11 20.55
C VAL A 44 -13.29 -28.00 20.06
N CYS A 45 -12.82 -27.17 19.11
CA CYS A 45 -13.63 -26.14 18.46
C CYS A 45 -14.70 -26.71 17.52
N ILE A 46 -14.42 -27.77 16.73
CA ILE A 46 -15.43 -28.47 15.92
C ILE A 46 -16.60 -28.92 16.77
N GLU A 47 -16.31 -29.63 17.86
CA GLU A 47 -17.36 -30.17 18.72
C GLU A 47 -18.15 -29.04 19.38
N PHE A 48 -17.51 -27.94 19.76
CA PHE A 48 -18.17 -26.76 20.31
C PHE A 48 -19.02 -25.98 19.29
N LEU A 49 -18.54 -25.79 18.06
CA LEU A 49 -19.28 -25.12 16.97
C LEU A 49 -20.46 -25.97 16.48
N ARG A 50 -20.29 -27.30 16.42
CA ARG A 50 -21.39 -28.24 16.18
C ARG A 50 -22.40 -28.21 17.33
N PHE A 51 -21.94 -28.09 18.57
CA PHE A 51 -22.80 -27.94 19.74
C PHE A 51 -23.65 -26.64 19.70
N ILE A 52 -23.11 -25.54 19.16
CA ILE A 52 -23.84 -24.28 18.94
C ILE A 52 -24.76 -24.33 17.70
N GLY A 53 -24.67 -25.37 16.87
CA GLY A 53 -25.57 -25.58 15.73
C GLY A 53 -25.14 -24.92 14.41
N PHE A 54 -23.88 -24.49 14.27
CA PHE A 54 -23.35 -23.95 13.02
C PHE A 54 -22.85 -25.09 12.11
N PRO A 55 -23.45 -25.34 10.93
CA PRO A 55 -22.90 -26.28 9.96
C PRO A 55 -21.69 -25.64 9.28
N VAL A 56 -20.48 -25.89 9.80
CA VAL A 56 -19.23 -25.51 9.11
C VAL A 56 -19.11 -26.36 7.85
N ARG A 57 -19.48 -25.78 6.70
CA ARG A 57 -19.36 -26.47 5.41
C ARG A 57 -17.93 -26.31 4.91
N ILE A 58 -17.21 -27.42 4.81
CA ILE A 58 -15.89 -27.55 4.15
C ILE A 58 -15.84 -26.76 2.82
N ASN A 59 -16.95 -26.73 2.08
CA ASN A 59 -17.11 -25.97 0.84
C ASN A 59 -16.86 -24.46 0.98
N VAL A 60 -17.27 -23.84 2.09
CA VAL A 60 -17.03 -22.41 2.34
C VAL A 60 -15.55 -22.17 2.58
N MET A 61 -14.88 -23.04 3.34
CA MET A 61 -13.45 -22.92 3.59
C MET A 61 -12.63 -23.11 2.32
N LEU A 62 -12.94 -24.15 1.55
CA LEU A 62 -12.33 -24.38 0.23
C LEU A 62 -12.55 -23.20 -0.71
N PHE A 63 -13.75 -22.60 -0.71
CA PHE A 63 -14.03 -21.39 -1.48
C PHE A 63 -13.16 -20.21 -1.05
N LEU A 64 -13.07 -19.93 0.25
CA LEU A 64 -12.20 -18.86 0.78
C LEU A 64 -10.73 -19.11 0.44
N LEU A 65 -10.29 -20.37 0.47
CA LEU A 65 -8.92 -20.76 0.12
C LEU A 65 -8.61 -20.57 -1.35
N LEU A 66 -9.42 -21.14 -2.24
CA LEU A 66 -9.24 -21.02 -3.67
C LEU A 66 -9.32 -19.56 -4.13
N THR A 67 -10.29 -18.79 -3.62
CA THR A 67 -10.40 -17.37 -3.96
C THR A 67 -9.20 -16.57 -3.45
N SER A 68 -8.71 -16.83 -2.24
CA SER A 68 -7.51 -16.18 -1.70
C SER A 68 -6.27 -16.49 -2.55
N LEU A 69 -6.04 -17.77 -2.90
CA LEU A 69 -4.93 -18.18 -3.74
C LEU A 69 -5.00 -17.54 -5.14
N LEU A 70 -6.16 -17.60 -5.80
CA LEU A 70 -6.36 -17.00 -7.12
C LEU A 70 -6.14 -15.49 -7.11
N LEU A 71 -6.67 -14.78 -6.11
CA LEU A 71 -6.47 -13.33 -5.98
C LEU A 71 -5.02 -12.97 -5.68
N SER A 72 -4.33 -13.75 -4.84
CA SER A 72 -2.90 -13.55 -4.56
C SER A 72 -2.07 -13.71 -5.84
N LEU A 73 -2.34 -14.75 -6.64
CA LEU A 73 -1.69 -14.99 -7.93
C LEU A 73 -1.99 -13.86 -8.91
N ALA A 74 -3.25 -13.40 -8.99
CA ALA A 74 -3.64 -12.30 -9.85
C ALA A 74 -2.92 -10.99 -9.50
N VAL A 75 -2.75 -10.69 -8.21
CA VAL A 75 -1.98 -9.52 -7.75
C VAL A 75 -0.51 -9.66 -8.18
N TRP A 76 0.11 -10.81 -7.96
CA TRP A 76 1.49 -11.06 -8.38
C TRP A 76 1.69 -10.94 -9.90
N LEU A 77 0.78 -11.53 -10.68
CA LEU A 77 0.80 -11.44 -12.15
C LEU A 77 0.63 -9.99 -12.61
N ARG A 78 -0.33 -9.26 -12.03
CA ARG A 78 -0.57 -7.84 -12.36
C ARG A 78 0.67 -7.00 -12.10
N GLU A 79 1.30 -7.14 -10.93
CA GLU A 79 2.52 -6.40 -10.60
C GLU A 79 3.72 -6.85 -11.45
N GLY A 80 3.82 -8.12 -11.79
CA GLY A 80 4.85 -8.64 -12.71
C GLY A 80 4.71 -8.04 -14.11
N ILE A 81 3.50 -8.05 -14.66
CA ILE A 81 3.19 -7.44 -15.97
C ILE A 81 3.40 -5.93 -15.91
N ALA A 82 2.93 -5.25 -14.87
CA ALA A 82 3.13 -3.81 -14.69
C ALA A 82 4.63 -3.49 -14.62
N SER A 83 5.40 -4.22 -13.81
CA SER A 83 6.85 -4.04 -13.68
C SER A 83 7.58 -4.25 -15.01
N PHE A 84 7.16 -5.23 -15.81
CA PHE A 84 7.72 -5.49 -17.13
C PHE A 84 7.40 -4.35 -18.12
N ARG A 85 6.13 -3.92 -18.17
CA ARG A 85 5.69 -2.79 -19.01
C ARG A 85 6.41 -1.50 -18.63
N TRP A 86 6.50 -1.23 -17.33
CA TRP A 86 7.21 -0.06 -16.80
C TRP A 86 8.69 -0.11 -17.15
N ARG A 87 9.37 -1.24 -16.97
CA ARG A 87 10.78 -1.38 -17.39
C ARG A 87 10.94 -1.08 -18.88
N LYS A 88 10.06 -1.59 -19.73
CA LYS A 88 10.09 -1.33 -21.18
C LYS A 88 9.82 0.14 -21.53
N LEU A 89 8.89 0.79 -20.83
CA LEU A 89 8.58 2.22 -21.02
C LEU A 89 9.77 3.10 -20.57
N LEU A 90 10.31 2.82 -19.38
CA LEU A 90 11.49 3.50 -18.86
C LEU A 90 12.65 3.41 -19.85
N HIS A 91 12.97 2.22 -20.38
CA HIS A 91 14.03 2.09 -21.38
C HIS A 91 13.84 2.92 -22.66
N ARG A 92 12.62 3.35 -22.99
CA ARG A 92 12.34 4.15 -24.19
C ARG A 92 12.36 5.64 -23.94
N CYS A 93 11.94 6.06 -22.75
CA CYS A 93 11.79 7.46 -22.37
C CYS A 93 12.90 7.93 -21.43
N LEU A 94 13.81 7.06 -20.99
CA LEU A 94 14.89 7.40 -20.08
C LEU A 94 15.81 8.44 -20.73
N ASP A 95 16.02 9.55 -20.03
CA ASP A 95 17.10 10.49 -20.30
C ASP A 95 18.23 10.22 -19.29
N PRO A 96 19.30 9.48 -19.66
CA PRO A 96 20.34 9.08 -18.73
C PRO A 96 21.19 10.29 -18.26
N ASP A 97 21.43 11.27 -19.13
CA ASP A 97 22.28 12.41 -18.83
C ASP A 97 21.57 13.33 -17.82
N LEU A 98 20.29 13.60 -18.04
CA LEU A 98 19.47 14.38 -17.11
C LEU A 98 19.25 13.65 -15.78
N SER A 99 19.09 12.31 -15.83
CA SER A 99 19.01 11.48 -14.62
C SER A 99 20.27 11.58 -13.76
N GLN A 100 21.44 11.58 -14.39
CA GLN A 100 22.71 11.69 -13.70
C GLN A 100 22.90 13.10 -13.12
N ALA A 101 22.65 14.15 -13.91
CA ALA A 101 22.83 15.54 -13.47
C ALA A 101 21.96 15.87 -12.23
N ILE A 102 20.66 15.57 -12.28
CA ILE A 102 19.74 15.80 -11.16
C ILE A 102 20.06 14.85 -9.98
N GLY A 103 20.50 13.63 -10.29
CA GLY A 103 20.92 12.65 -9.29
C GLY A 103 22.07 13.18 -8.45
N GLU A 104 23.12 13.68 -9.10
CA GLU A 104 24.31 14.25 -8.45
C GLU A 104 23.98 15.48 -7.60
N GLU A 105 23.20 16.42 -8.16
CA GLU A 105 22.75 17.63 -7.45
C GLU A 105 22.01 17.30 -6.15
N HIS A 106 21.21 16.24 -6.16
CA HIS A 106 20.46 15.79 -5.00
C HIS A 106 21.14 14.65 -4.22
N GLY A 107 22.40 14.30 -4.50
CA GLY A 107 23.12 13.25 -3.76
C GLY A 107 22.50 11.85 -3.85
N LEU A 108 21.89 11.52 -4.99
CA LEU A 108 21.33 10.21 -5.32
C LEU A 108 22.25 9.48 -6.30
N GLY A 109 22.42 8.18 -6.07
CA GLY A 109 23.15 7.33 -7.02
C GLY A 109 22.36 7.14 -8.33
N PRO A 110 23.04 6.71 -9.41
CA PRO A 110 22.43 6.56 -10.74
C PRO A 110 21.28 5.55 -10.80
N GLU A 111 21.24 4.60 -9.85
CA GLU A 111 20.18 3.60 -9.75
C GLU A 111 18.95 4.07 -8.93
N ALA A 112 19.07 5.20 -8.24
CA ALA A 112 18.05 5.71 -7.30
C ALA A 112 17.13 6.76 -7.92
N LEU A 113 17.52 7.38 -9.04
CA LEU A 113 16.74 8.38 -9.76
C LEU A 113 16.68 8.04 -11.25
N THR A 114 15.53 8.27 -11.86
CA THR A 114 15.31 8.11 -13.29
C THR A 114 14.44 9.26 -13.77
N VAL A 115 14.93 10.02 -14.74
CA VAL A 115 14.18 11.05 -15.44
C VAL A 115 13.65 10.48 -16.74
N ILE A 116 12.35 10.66 -16.98
CA ILE A 116 11.68 10.26 -18.21
C ILE A 116 11.29 11.47 -19.03
N ASP A 117 11.53 11.41 -20.34
CA ASP A 117 10.99 12.38 -21.28
C ASP A 117 9.50 12.15 -21.46
N HIS A 118 8.69 12.92 -20.73
CA HIS A 118 7.24 12.84 -20.74
C HIS A 118 6.62 14.19 -20.35
N PRO A 119 5.59 14.67 -21.09
CA PRO A 119 5.01 16.00 -20.86
C PRO A 119 4.12 16.11 -19.60
N ASP A 120 3.65 14.98 -19.07
CA ASP A 120 2.85 14.96 -17.83
C ASP A 120 3.71 15.21 -16.59
N GLN A 121 3.14 15.83 -15.56
CA GLN A 121 3.78 16.12 -14.27
C GLN A 121 3.81 14.87 -13.39
N VAL A 122 4.90 14.10 -13.47
CA VAL A 122 5.03 12.82 -12.77
C VAL A 122 6.23 12.87 -11.83
N ALA A 123 5.94 12.66 -10.54
CA ALA A 123 6.92 12.26 -9.54
C ALA A 123 6.36 11.05 -8.78
N MET A 124 7.17 9.98 -8.69
CA MET A 124 6.80 8.82 -7.89
C MET A 124 8.01 7.93 -7.58
N THR A 125 7.96 7.28 -6.41
CA THR A 125 8.90 6.21 -6.06
C THR A 125 8.32 4.85 -6.48
N VAL A 126 9.04 4.12 -7.33
CA VAL A 126 8.62 2.82 -7.88
C VAL A 126 9.64 1.72 -7.60
N GLY A 127 9.20 0.46 -7.62
CA GLY A 127 10.07 -0.71 -7.46
C GLY A 127 10.00 -1.31 -6.06
N LEU A 128 9.86 -2.64 -6.00
CA LEU A 128 9.66 -3.37 -4.73
C LEU A 128 10.98 -3.59 -3.97
N LEU A 129 11.93 -4.31 -4.59
CA LEU A 129 13.20 -4.68 -3.95
C LEU A 129 14.27 -3.60 -4.08
N ARG A 130 14.29 -2.93 -5.23
CA ARG A 130 15.17 -1.80 -5.54
C ARG A 130 14.30 -0.61 -5.90
N PRO A 131 13.81 0.14 -4.90
CA PRO A 131 13.00 1.31 -5.16
C PRO A 131 13.86 2.39 -5.84
N ARG A 132 13.24 3.20 -6.69
CA ARG A 132 13.84 4.33 -7.41
C ARG A 132 12.82 5.43 -7.59
N ILE A 133 13.29 6.67 -7.63
CA ILE A 133 12.48 7.85 -7.90
C ILE A 133 12.38 8.01 -9.41
N VAL A 134 11.17 8.26 -9.91
CA VAL A 134 10.90 8.58 -11.31
C VAL A 134 10.36 10.01 -11.37
N LEU A 135 11.01 10.85 -12.16
CA LEU A 135 10.58 12.20 -12.47
C LEU A 135 10.34 12.34 -13.97
N SER A 136 9.41 13.18 -14.38
CA SER A 136 9.25 13.55 -15.79
C SER A 136 9.88 14.90 -16.11
N THR A 137 10.33 15.08 -17.36
CA THR A 137 10.74 16.38 -17.91
C THR A 137 9.63 17.42 -17.78
N GLY A 138 8.36 17.03 -18.00
CA GLY A 138 7.20 17.91 -17.83
C GLY A 138 7.04 18.45 -16.42
N LEU A 139 7.38 17.66 -15.38
CA LEU A 139 7.39 18.16 -14.00
C LEU A 139 8.57 19.09 -13.75
N ILE A 140 9.77 18.69 -14.18
CA ILE A 140 11.01 19.46 -13.95
C ILE A 140 10.91 20.85 -14.58
N CYS A 141 10.34 20.96 -15.79
CA CYS A 141 10.19 22.23 -16.48
C CYS A 141 9.15 23.18 -15.86
N GLU A 142 8.20 22.68 -15.05
CA GLU A 142 7.15 23.50 -14.44
C GLU A 142 7.47 23.90 -12.99
N LEU A 143 8.37 23.19 -12.32
CA LEU A 143 8.77 23.48 -10.95
C LEU A 143 9.98 24.41 -10.92
N SER A 144 9.99 25.34 -9.97
CA SER A 144 11.21 26.03 -9.55
C SER A 144 12.17 25.08 -8.82
N GLU A 145 13.45 25.46 -8.69
CA GLU A 145 14.46 24.65 -7.99
C GLU A 145 14.04 24.31 -6.54
N SER A 146 13.43 25.24 -5.81
CA SER A 146 12.99 25.02 -4.43
C SER A 146 11.79 24.08 -4.34
N GLU A 147 10.85 24.18 -5.29
CA GLU A 147 9.71 23.25 -5.41
C GLU A 147 10.18 21.84 -5.79
N LEU A 148 11.12 21.73 -6.74
CA LEU A 148 11.72 20.45 -7.12
C LEU A 148 12.45 19.83 -5.94
N ALA A 149 13.22 20.61 -5.18
CA ALA A 149 13.88 20.13 -3.96
C ALA A 149 12.88 19.60 -2.93
N ALA A 150 11.69 20.22 -2.80
CA ALA A 150 10.63 19.76 -1.90
C ALA A 150 10.04 18.42 -2.37
N VAL A 151 9.74 18.28 -3.66
CA VAL A 151 9.28 17.00 -4.25
C VAL A 151 10.34 15.92 -4.09
N MET A 152 11.61 16.25 -4.34
CA MET A 152 12.72 15.32 -4.18
C MET A 152 12.89 14.86 -2.73
N ALA A 153 12.78 15.76 -1.75
CA ALA A 153 12.83 15.39 -0.35
C ALA A 153 11.65 14.49 0.05
N HIS A 154 10.46 14.71 -0.52
CA HIS A 154 9.29 13.86 -0.34
C HIS A 154 9.54 12.44 -0.90
N GLU A 155 9.96 12.32 -2.16
CA GLU A 155 10.21 11.02 -2.79
C GLU A 155 11.38 10.25 -2.15
N LYS A 156 12.44 10.95 -1.73
CA LYS A 156 13.54 10.35 -0.96
C LYS A 156 13.07 9.69 0.34
N TYR A 157 12.04 10.25 0.97
CA TYR A 157 11.46 9.63 2.15
C TYR A 157 10.75 8.31 1.80
N HIS A 158 10.00 8.23 0.69
CA HIS A 158 9.42 6.98 0.21
C HIS A 158 10.47 5.93 -0.18
N LEU A 159 11.56 6.38 -0.81
CA LEU A 159 12.71 5.58 -1.19
C LEU A 159 13.37 4.94 0.04
N SER A 160 13.75 5.75 1.03
CA SER A 160 14.44 5.31 2.25
C SER A 160 13.57 4.37 3.11
N GLU A 161 12.28 4.66 3.23
CA GLU A 161 11.34 3.81 3.97
C GLU A 161 10.83 2.60 3.18
N ARG A 162 11.24 2.42 1.91
CA ARG A 162 10.78 1.34 1.03
C ARG A 162 9.26 1.23 1.00
N HIS A 163 8.57 2.37 0.96
CA HIS A 163 7.10 2.41 0.95
C HIS A 163 6.45 1.63 -0.19
N PRO A 164 7.00 1.59 -1.43
CA PRO A 164 6.41 0.79 -2.49
C PRO A 164 6.25 -0.70 -2.11
N LEU A 165 7.25 -1.29 -1.48
CA LEU A 165 7.19 -2.68 -0.99
C LEU A 165 6.12 -2.86 0.08
N LYS A 166 6.11 -1.98 1.09
CA LYS A 166 5.13 -2.05 2.19
C LYS A 166 3.70 -1.89 1.68
N ILE A 167 3.47 -0.96 0.73
CA ILE A 167 2.17 -0.74 0.08
C ILE A 167 1.75 -1.96 -0.75
N PHE A 168 2.69 -2.58 -1.48
CA PHE A 168 2.43 -3.79 -2.24
C PHE A 168 1.99 -4.94 -1.33
N LEU A 169 2.74 -5.23 -0.27
CA LEU A 169 2.39 -6.30 0.70
C LEU A 169 1.02 -6.05 1.33
N LEU A 170 0.75 -4.81 1.75
CA LEU A 170 -0.55 -4.42 2.28
C LEU A 170 -1.68 -4.60 1.25
N THR A 171 -1.44 -4.21 -0.01
CA THR A 171 -2.44 -4.36 -1.09
C THR A 171 -2.68 -5.83 -1.42
N LEU A 172 -1.63 -6.66 -1.41
CA LEU A 172 -1.72 -8.12 -1.56
C LEU A 172 -2.60 -8.71 -0.47
N VAL A 173 -2.35 -8.36 0.80
CA VAL A 173 -3.16 -8.79 1.95
C VAL A 173 -4.62 -8.32 1.82
N GLY A 174 -4.86 -7.03 1.54
CA GLY A 174 -6.21 -6.49 1.44
C GLY A 174 -7.02 -7.02 0.25
N THR A 175 -6.33 -7.45 -0.82
CA THR A 175 -6.97 -8.08 -1.98
C THR A 175 -7.24 -9.56 -1.71
N THR A 176 -6.26 -10.27 -1.16
CA THR A 176 -6.35 -11.70 -0.86
C THR A 176 -7.44 -11.97 0.17
N PHE A 177 -7.44 -11.22 1.27
CA PHE A 177 -8.40 -11.35 2.36
C PHE A 177 -9.52 -10.33 2.22
N TRP A 178 -10.15 -10.32 1.05
CA TRP A 178 -11.24 -9.40 0.71
C TRP A 178 -12.44 -9.50 1.68
N TYR A 179 -12.61 -10.67 2.31
CA TYR A 179 -13.64 -10.96 3.31
C TYR A 179 -13.31 -10.43 4.73
N ILE A 180 -12.12 -9.84 4.94
CA ILE A 180 -11.72 -9.15 6.17
C ILE A 180 -11.71 -7.63 5.87
N PRO A 181 -12.88 -6.95 5.90
CA PRO A 181 -13.01 -5.58 5.40
C PRO A 181 -12.20 -4.52 6.17
N ILE A 182 -11.80 -4.79 7.42
CA ILE A 182 -10.98 -3.87 8.21
C ILE A 182 -9.60 -3.64 7.57
N TYR A 183 -9.07 -4.60 6.81
CA TYR A 183 -7.80 -4.43 6.10
C TYR A 183 -7.87 -3.27 5.11
N ARG A 184 -8.96 -3.14 4.33
CA ARG A 184 -9.11 -2.02 3.39
C ARG A 184 -9.03 -0.66 4.09
N TRP A 185 -9.68 -0.53 5.24
CA TRP A 185 -9.61 0.68 6.05
C TRP A 185 -8.21 0.93 6.61
N LEU A 186 -7.56 -0.09 7.18
CA LEU A 186 -6.20 0.00 7.71
C LEU A 186 -5.18 0.39 6.63
N ILE A 187 -5.28 -0.21 5.44
CA ILE A 187 -4.42 0.08 4.30
C ILE A 187 -4.62 1.53 3.84
N GLY A 188 -5.87 2.00 3.72
CA GLY A 188 -6.17 3.38 3.37
C GLY A 188 -5.60 4.38 4.39
N LYS A 189 -5.74 4.09 5.68
CA LYS A 189 -5.15 4.91 6.76
C LYS A 189 -3.64 4.85 6.78
N TYR A 190 -3.03 3.70 6.49
CA TYR A 190 -1.59 3.57 6.37
C TYR A 190 -1.05 4.43 5.23
N LYS A 191 -1.68 4.35 4.04
CA LYS A 191 -1.33 5.17 2.87
C LYS A 191 -1.40 6.67 3.19
N MET A 192 -2.48 7.12 3.84
CA MET A 192 -2.56 8.51 4.30
C MET A 192 -1.39 8.88 5.23
N LEU A 193 -1.10 8.06 6.24
CA LEU A 193 -0.07 8.39 7.23
C LEU A 193 1.32 8.52 6.61
N ILE A 194 1.67 7.66 5.64
CA ILE A 194 2.98 7.73 5.00
C ILE A 194 3.14 9.01 4.16
N GLU A 195 2.09 9.47 3.48
CA GLU A 195 2.10 10.73 2.72
C GLU A 195 2.31 11.93 3.65
N LEU A 196 1.60 11.97 4.79
CA LEU A 196 1.75 13.04 5.77
C LEU A 196 3.14 13.06 6.42
N MET A 197 3.75 11.89 6.59
CA MET A 197 5.11 11.78 7.07
C MET A 197 6.12 12.25 6.02
N ALA A 198 5.89 11.91 4.75
CA ALA A 198 6.69 12.35 3.62
C ALA A 198 6.64 13.87 3.46
N ASP A 199 5.44 14.47 3.50
CA ASP A 199 5.25 15.93 3.47
C ASP A 199 6.00 16.61 4.61
N ARG A 200 5.87 16.09 5.83
CA ARG A 200 6.58 16.63 6.98
C ARG A 200 8.10 16.52 6.83
N GLN A 201 8.60 15.44 6.25
CA GLN A 201 10.02 15.27 6.02
C GLN A 201 10.52 16.22 4.94
N ALA A 202 9.74 16.43 3.88
CA ALA A 202 10.03 17.39 2.82
C ALA A 202 10.13 18.81 3.37
N VAL A 203 9.11 19.28 4.09
CA VAL A 203 9.09 20.60 4.74
C VAL A 203 10.27 20.77 5.71
N ARG A 204 10.63 19.73 6.46
CA ARG A 204 11.80 19.78 7.36
C ARG A 204 13.12 19.89 6.63
N ALA A 205 13.24 19.26 5.46
CA ALA A 205 14.46 19.24 4.67
C ALA A 205 14.65 20.55 3.89
N THR A 206 13.58 21.15 3.38
CA THR A 206 13.64 22.36 2.54
C THR A 206 13.30 23.66 3.28
N GLY A 207 12.64 23.58 4.44
CA GLY A 207 12.26 24.75 5.23
C GLY A 207 11.02 25.49 4.72
N SER A 208 10.37 25.04 3.63
CA SER A 208 9.25 25.74 3.01
C SER A 208 8.01 24.85 2.85
N VAL A 209 6.95 25.22 3.56
CA VAL A 209 5.60 24.65 3.39
C VAL A 209 4.98 25.12 2.07
N ALA A 210 5.27 26.36 1.69
CA ALA A 210 4.73 26.98 0.48
C ALA A 210 5.21 26.27 -0.79
N ASP A 211 6.50 25.92 -0.86
CA ASP A 211 7.08 25.25 -2.03
C ASP A 211 6.49 23.85 -2.22
N LEU A 212 6.33 23.09 -1.13
CA LEU A 212 5.67 21.79 -1.20
C LEU A 212 4.19 21.93 -1.62
N GLY A 213 3.48 22.91 -1.06
CA GLY A 213 2.07 23.17 -1.41
C GLY A 213 1.90 23.57 -2.87
N SER A 214 2.79 24.43 -3.38
CA SER A 214 2.79 24.86 -4.78
C SER A 214 3.11 23.71 -5.72
N ALA A 215 4.13 22.90 -5.41
CA ALA A 215 4.47 21.71 -6.17
C ALA A 215 3.30 20.71 -6.25
N LEU A 216 2.58 20.50 -5.15
CA LEU A 216 1.37 19.66 -5.13
C LEU A 216 0.26 20.21 -6.03
N LEU A 217 0.10 21.53 -6.10
CA LEU A 217 -0.86 22.16 -7.00
C LEU A 217 -0.46 21.99 -8.48
N VAL A 218 0.83 22.04 -8.80
CA VAL A 218 1.35 21.75 -10.15
C VAL A 218 1.00 20.31 -10.55
N MET A 219 1.27 19.34 -9.68
CA MET A 219 0.92 17.94 -9.91
C MET A 219 -0.59 17.69 -10.05
N LEU A 220 -1.43 18.51 -9.40
CA LEU A 220 -2.89 18.45 -9.53
C LEU A 220 -3.42 19.05 -10.84
N LYS A 221 -2.80 20.10 -11.38
CA LYS A 221 -3.30 20.88 -12.54
C LYS A 221 -3.57 20.05 -13.80
N ARG A 222 -2.96 18.87 -13.93
CA ARG A 222 -3.20 17.93 -15.05
C ARG A 222 -3.50 16.49 -14.60
N GLY A 223 -3.64 16.26 -13.30
CA GLY A 223 -3.82 14.96 -12.68
C GLY A 223 -5.26 14.41 -12.72
N THR A 224 -5.90 14.33 -13.89
CA THR A 224 -7.11 13.52 -14.12
C THR A 224 -6.79 12.22 -14.87
N SER A 225 -5.59 11.67 -14.69
CA SER A 225 -5.22 10.33 -15.18
C SER A 225 -5.07 9.34 -14.03
N ALA A 226 -6.19 9.02 -13.39
CA ALA A 226 -6.38 7.77 -12.66
C ALA A 226 -7.77 7.17 -12.96
N THR A 227 -8.19 7.26 -14.22
CA THR A 227 -9.28 6.44 -14.76
C THR A 227 -8.77 5.01 -14.89
N LEU A 228 -9.09 4.15 -13.92
CA LEU A 228 -9.25 2.69 -14.11
C LEU A 228 -9.98 1.98 -12.95
N VAL A 229 -10.39 2.69 -11.88
CA VAL A 229 -11.34 2.15 -10.89
C VAL A 229 -12.31 3.26 -10.45
N PRO A 230 -13.64 3.14 -10.66
CA PRO A 230 -14.62 4.20 -10.34
C PRO A 230 -14.68 4.61 -8.85
N SER A 231 -14.04 3.84 -7.96
CA SER A 231 -13.99 4.09 -6.51
C SER A 231 -12.64 4.63 -6.01
N SER A 232 -11.60 4.76 -6.86
CA SER A 232 -10.27 5.26 -6.45
C SER A 232 -10.06 6.76 -6.65
N ALA A 233 -10.76 7.39 -7.60
CA ALA A 233 -10.65 8.83 -7.86
C ALA A 233 -11.03 9.66 -6.62
N SER A 234 -12.18 9.35 -6.00
CA SER A 234 -12.61 9.99 -4.74
C SER A 234 -11.61 9.81 -3.59
N PHE A 235 -10.83 8.72 -3.56
CA PHE A 235 -9.83 8.51 -2.51
C PHE A 235 -8.54 9.29 -2.77
N ALA A 236 -8.08 9.35 -4.03
CA ALA A 236 -6.91 10.13 -4.42
C ALA A 236 -7.15 11.64 -4.23
N ASP A 237 -8.30 12.13 -4.67
CA ASP A 237 -8.71 13.53 -4.50
C ASP A 237 -8.86 13.90 -3.02
N ASN A 238 -9.46 13.03 -2.21
CA ASN A 238 -9.56 13.24 -0.76
C ASN A 238 -8.20 13.19 -0.06
N ALA A 239 -7.25 12.38 -0.54
CA ALA A 239 -5.92 12.29 0.05
C ALA A 239 -5.12 13.58 -0.20
N ILE A 240 -5.16 14.13 -1.41
CA ILE A 240 -4.44 15.38 -1.72
C ILE A 240 -5.09 16.58 -1.02
N ASN A 241 -6.43 16.68 -1.02
CA ASN A 241 -7.13 17.72 -0.28
C ASN A 241 -6.80 17.69 1.22
N LEU A 242 -6.66 16.50 1.80
CA LEU A 242 -6.26 16.35 3.19
C LEU A 242 -4.81 16.81 3.44
N ARG A 243 -3.88 16.50 2.53
CA ARG A 243 -2.49 16.96 2.60
C ARG A 243 -2.43 18.49 2.55
N LEU A 244 -3.09 19.12 1.56
CA LEU A 244 -3.19 20.58 1.45
C LEU A 244 -3.80 21.21 2.70
N LYS A 245 -4.89 20.62 3.23
CA LYS A 245 -5.51 21.10 4.47
C LYS A 245 -4.55 21.03 5.67
N LEU A 246 -3.72 20.00 5.76
CA LEU A 246 -2.73 19.84 6.82
C LEU A 246 -1.51 20.75 6.67
N LEU A 247 -1.18 21.17 5.44
CA LEU A 247 -0.17 22.20 5.20
C LEU A 247 -0.66 23.57 5.66
N VAL A 248 -1.96 23.87 5.48
CA VAL A 248 -2.59 25.13 5.95
C VAL A 248 -2.88 25.11 7.45
N ASP A 249 -3.36 23.99 7.99
CA ASP A 249 -3.63 23.80 9.43
C ASP A 249 -2.88 22.58 9.99
N PRO A 250 -1.65 22.78 10.50
CA PRO A 250 -0.84 21.71 11.08
C PRO A 250 -1.44 21.09 12.36
N HIS A 251 -2.41 21.74 12.99
CA HIS A 251 -3.07 21.24 14.20
C HIS A 251 -4.26 20.33 13.89
N PHE A 252 -4.72 20.29 12.64
CA PHE A 252 -5.78 19.40 12.21
C PHE A 252 -5.38 17.93 12.47
N LYS A 253 -6.22 17.21 13.23
CA LYS A 253 -6.02 15.78 13.49
C LYS A 253 -7.09 15.01 12.74
N PRO A 254 -6.75 14.30 11.65
CA PRO A 254 -7.75 13.52 10.93
C PRO A 254 -8.34 12.44 11.85
N PRO A 255 -9.65 12.23 11.84
CA PRO A 255 -10.26 11.19 12.65
C PRO A 255 -9.74 9.81 12.23
N LEU A 256 -9.21 9.09 13.22
CA LEU A 256 -8.69 7.72 13.09
C LEU A 256 -9.67 6.67 13.63
N ARG A 257 -10.95 7.01 13.73
CA ARG A 257 -11.95 6.10 14.27
C ARG A 257 -12.22 4.96 13.27
N PRO A 258 -12.02 3.69 13.66
CA PRO A 258 -12.32 2.57 12.80
C PRO A 258 -13.85 2.45 12.65
N PRO A 259 -14.34 2.09 11.45
CA PRO A 259 -15.77 1.91 11.23
C PRO A 259 -16.25 0.65 11.95
N LEU A 260 -17.34 0.78 12.72
CA LEU A 260 -17.86 -0.30 13.58
C LEU A 260 -18.23 -1.56 12.77
N ILE A 261 -18.96 -1.39 11.66
CA ILE A 261 -19.45 -2.52 10.85
C ILE A 261 -18.29 -3.35 10.28
N PRO A 262 -17.28 -2.77 9.58
CA PRO A 262 -16.11 -3.52 9.15
C PRO A 262 -15.33 -4.18 10.29
N CYS A 263 -15.29 -3.59 11.50
CA CYS A 263 -14.66 -4.23 12.65
C CYS A 263 -15.38 -5.51 13.05
N ILE A 264 -16.71 -5.44 13.19
CA ILE A 264 -17.54 -6.59 13.58
C ILE A 264 -17.46 -7.69 12.52
N VAL A 265 -17.65 -7.34 11.24
CA VAL A 265 -17.56 -8.32 10.13
C VAL A 265 -16.17 -8.95 10.08
N SER A 266 -15.11 -8.16 10.26
CA SER A 266 -13.74 -8.68 10.27
C SER A 266 -13.46 -9.59 11.47
N LEU A 267 -14.01 -9.28 12.64
CA LEU A 267 -13.87 -10.11 13.83
C LEU A 267 -14.56 -11.47 13.63
N ILE A 268 -15.77 -11.46 13.05
CA ILE A 268 -16.50 -12.68 12.72
C ILE A 268 -15.74 -13.48 11.66
N ALA A 269 -15.31 -12.85 10.57
CA ALA A 269 -14.59 -13.52 9.48
C ALA A 269 -13.23 -14.07 9.94
N PHE A 270 -12.47 -13.28 10.70
CA PHE A 270 -11.22 -13.73 11.29
C PHE A 270 -11.44 -14.86 12.29
N GLY A 271 -12.46 -14.77 13.14
CA GLY A 271 -12.82 -15.83 14.06
C GLY A 271 -13.23 -17.11 13.33
N PHE A 272 -14.00 -17.00 12.25
CA PHE A 272 -14.38 -18.13 11.41
C PHE A 272 -13.17 -18.78 10.72
N VAL A 273 -12.19 -18.01 10.25
CA VAL A 273 -11.01 -18.58 9.59
C VAL A 273 -9.98 -19.10 10.59
N VAL A 274 -9.83 -18.46 11.75
CA VAL A 274 -8.82 -18.88 12.75
C VAL A 274 -9.34 -19.98 13.66
N PHE A 275 -10.63 -19.96 14.02
CA PHE A 275 -11.26 -20.93 14.93
C PHE A 275 -12.25 -21.86 14.23
N GLY A 276 -12.79 -21.48 13.07
CA GLY A 276 -13.63 -22.35 12.22
C GLY A 276 -12.87 -23.06 11.10
N ILE A 277 -11.56 -22.81 10.98
CA ILE A 277 -10.60 -23.88 10.61
C ILE A 277 -10.37 -24.62 11.92
N GLY A 278 -11.31 -25.52 12.14
CA GLY A 278 -11.70 -26.16 13.38
C GLY A 278 -12.99 -26.78 12.99
#